data_AF-A0A8I1GA68-F1
#
_entry.id   AF-A0A8I1GA68-F1
#
_cell.length_a   1.000
_cell.length_b   1.000
_cell.length_c   1.000
_cell.angle_alpha   90.00
_cell.angle_beta   90.00
_cell.angle_gamma   90.00
#
_symmetry.space_group_name_H-M   'P 1'
#
loop_
_entity.id
_entity.type
_entity.pdbx_description
1 polymer ?
#
loop_
_entity_poly.entity_id
_entity_poly.type
_entity_poly.pdbx_seq_one_letter_code
_entity_poly.pdbx_strand_id
1 'polypeptide(L)' 'MNTLEIDRHPVAVNVSVTEATLEVELADGRKISAPIVWFPRLEAATEEERKDWHLLGNGQGIHWPQLDEDISVLGLLST' A
#
# COMPACT_ATOMS: atom_id res chain seq x y z
N MET A 1 -30.05 6.49 17.62
CA MET A 1 -28.71 6.02 18.04
C MET A 1 -27.76 6.49 16.97
N ASN A 2 -27.08 7.63 17.19
CA ASN A 2 -26.16 8.20 16.21
C ASN A 2 -24.83 7.45 16.36
N THR A 3 -24.57 6.52 15.46
CA THR A 3 -23.22 5.99 15.28
C THR A 3 -22.41 7.14 14.68
N LEU A 4 -21.50 7.71 15.46
CA LEU A 4 -20.46 8.56 14.90
C LEU A 4 -19.66 7.65 13.96
N GLU A 5 -19.82 7.81 12.65
CA GLU A 5 -18.82 7.36 11.69
C GLU A 5 -17.52 8.07 12.07
N ILE A 6 -16.69 7.39 12.86
CA ILE A 6 -15.30 7.77 12.94
C ILE A 6 -14.77 7.47 11.55
N ASP A 7 -14.57 8.53 10.77
CA ASP A 7 -14.00 8.49 9.43
C ASP A 7 -12.54 8.02 9.52
N ARG A 8 -12.37 6.73 9.79
CA ARG A 8 -11.09 6.06 9.90
C ARG A 8 -10.62 5.74 8.50
N HIS A 9 -10.03 6.76 7.86
CA HIS A 9 -9.26 6.54 6.65
C HIS A 9 -8.22 5.45 6.93
N PRO A 10 -8.11 4.43 6.06
CA PRO A 10 -7.08 3.42 6.18
C PRO A 10 -5.71 4.08 6.04
N VAL A 11 -4.87 3.90 7.07
CA VAL A 11 -3.51 4.44 7.11
C VAL A 11 -2.55 3.28 7.03
N ALA A 12 -1.75 3.20 5.97
CA ALA A 12 -0.64 2.27 5.88
C ALA A 12 0.45 2.62 6.88
N VAL A 13 1.00 1.60 7.53
CA VAL A 13 2.13 1.72 8.46
C VAL A 13 3.32 0.87 8.02
N ASN A 14 3.08 -0.14 7.18
CA ASN A 14 4.11 -1.01 6.66
C ASN A 14 3.71 -1.56 5.29
N VAL A 15 4.70 -1.82 4.44
CA VAL A 15 4.53 -2.37 3.09
C VAL A 15 5.58 -3.45 2.87
N SER A 16 5.14 -4.58 2.34
CA SER A 16 6.00 -5.71 1.98
C SER A 16 5.62 -6.19 0.60
N VAL A 17 6.61 -6.33 -0.27
CA VAL A 17 6.42 -6.77 -1.65
C VAL A 17 7.15 -8.08 -1.84
N THR A 18 6.41 -9.12 -2.24
CA THR A 18 6.94 -10.45 -2.56
C THR A 18 6.90 -10.67 -4.07
N GLU A 19 7.35 -11.83 -4.54
CA GLU A 19 7.21 -12.19 -5.96
C GLU A 19 5.76 -12.41 -6.40
N ALA A 20 4.81 -12.55 -5.47
CA ALA A 20 3.42 -12.83 -5.78
C ALA A 20 2.46 -11.73 -5.33
N THR A 21 2.79 -10.98 -4.27
CA THR A 21 1.85 -10.08 -3.60
C THR A 21 2.49 -8.77 -3.17
N LEU A 22 1.69 -7.70 -3.26
CA LEU A 22 1.85 -6.47 -2.50
C LEU A 22 1.03 -6.61 -1.22
N GLU A 23 1.69 -6.50 -0.08
CA GLU A 23 1.06 -6.54 1.24
C GLU A 23 1.21 -5.20 1.94
N VAL A 24 0.10 -4.69 2.48
CA VAL A 24 0.05 -3.41 3.19
C VAL A 24 -0.58 -3.63 4.55
N GLU A 25 0.13 -3.26 5.61
CA GLU A 25 -0.39 -3.29 6.98
C GLU A 25 -0.93 -1.91 7.34
N LEU A 26 -2.11 -1.89 7.93
CA LEU A 26 -2.79 -0.66 8.32
C LEU A 26 -2.65 -0.41 9.83
N ALA A 27 -2.69 0.86 10.23
CA ALA A 27 -2.60 1.30 11.63
C ALA A 27 -3.70 0.71 12.54
N ASP A 28 -4.82 0.26 11.97
CA ASP A 28 -5.92 -0.38 12.69
C ASP A 28 -5.75 -1.90 12.86
N GLY A 29 -4.60 -2.45 12.43
CA GLY A 29 -4.26 -3.87 12.54
C GLY A 29 -4.75 -4.74 11.38
N ARG A 30 -5.44 -4.17 10.38
CA ARG A 30 -5.79 -4.90 9.16
C ARG A 30 -4.58 -5.05 8.24
N LYS A 31 -4.62 -6.08 7.40
CA LYS A 31 -3.64 -6.32 6.34
C LYS A 31 -4.37 -6.47 5.00
N ILE A 32 -3.92 -5.72 4.00
CA ILE A 32 -4.37 -5.82 2.61
C ILE A 32 -3.34 -6.65 1.85
N SER A 33 -3.79 -7.56 0.99
CA SER A 33 -2.93 -8.31 0.09
C SER A 33 -3.52 -8.26 -1.31
N ALA A 34 -2.71 -7.83 -2.27
CA ALA A 34 -3.08 -7.73 -3.68
C ALA A 34 -2.02 -8.47 -4.54
N PRO A 35 -2.41 -9.17 -5.62
CA PRO A 35 -1.45 -9.77 -6.54
C PRO A 35 -0.48 -8.73 -7.12
N ILE A 36 0.82 -9.02 -7.12
CA ILE A 36 1.82 -8.07 -7.64
C ILE A 36 1.69 -7.81 -9.14
N VAL A 37 1.12 -8.77 -9.88
CA VAL A 37 0.84 -8.67 -11.32
C VAL A 37 -0.11 -7.51 -11.67
N TRP A 38 -0.82 -6.94 -10.69
CA TRP A 38 -1.63 -5.73 -10.88
C TRP A 38 -0.78 -4.46 -10.96
N PHE A 39 0.49 -4.54 -10.55
CA PHE A 39 1.43 -3.43 -10.50
C PHE A 39 2.69 -3.77 -11.31
N PRO A 40 2.65 -3.64 -12.65
CA PRO A 40 3.73 -4.12 -13.53
C PRO A 40 5.11 -3.55 -13.21
N ARG A 41 5.19 -2.31 -12.69
CA ARG A 41 6.47 -1.72 -12.25
C ARG A 41 7.05 -2.45 -11.05
N LEU A 42 6.22 -2.77 -10.05
CA LEU A 42 6.65 -3.53 -8.89
C LEU A 42 6.96 -4.99 -9.27
N GLU A 43 6.19 -5.58 -10.17
CA GLU A 43 6.45 -6.93 -10.68
C GLU A 43 7.84 -7.01 -11.34
N ALA A 44 8.20 -6.03 -12.17
CA ALA A 44 9.50 -6.00 -12.85
C ALA A 44 10.68 -5.51 -11.97
N ALA A 45 10.39 -4.95 -10.79
CA ALA A 45 11.40 -4.36 -9.90
C ALA A 45 12.26 -5.41 -9.19
N THR A 46 13.50 -5.02 -8.91
CA THR A 46 14.44 -5.74 -8.04
C THR A 46 13.96 -5.73 -6.58
N GLU A 47 14.51 -6.63 -5.77
CA GLU A 47 14.22 -6.67 -4.33
C GLU A 47 14.63 -5.36 -3.62
N GLU A 48 15.70 -4.71 -4.07
CA GLU A 48 16.19 -3.44 -3.53
C GLU A 48 15.20 -2.30 -3.85
N GLU A 49 14.79 -2.18 -5.11
CA GLU A 49 13.79 -1.19 -5.54
C GLU A 49 12.46 -1.39 -4.82
N ARG A 50 11.99 -2.64 -4.66
CA ARG A 50 10.75 -2.96 -3.93
C ARG A 50 10.78 -2.56 -2.46
N LYS A 51 11.95 -2.58 -1.83
CA LYS A 51 12.14 -2.20 -0.42
C LYS A 51 12.30 -0.69 -0.24
N ASP A 52 12.66 0.05 -1.28
CA ASP A 52 12.79 1.51 -1.24
C ASP A 52 11.43 2.18 -1.46
N TRP A 53 10.60 2.21 -0.41
CA TRP A 53 9.31 2.89 -0.42
C TRP A 53 9.18 3.90 0.71
N HIS A 54 8.29 4.87 0.50
CA HIS A 54 7.96 5.92 1.45
C HIS A 54 6.46 6.10 1.56
N LEU A 55 5.96 6.36 2.77
CA LEU A 55 4.55 6.71 2.96
C LEU A 55 4.32 8.17 2.58
N LEU A 56 3.26 8.40 1.82
CA LEU A 56 2.76 9.73 1.47
C LEU A 56 1.49 10.07 2.26
N GLY A 57 1.26 11.36 2.47
CA GLY A 57 -0.01 11.86 3.00
C GLY A 57 -0.41 11.22 4.34
N ASN A 58 0.55 11.00 5.24
CA ASN A 58 0.33 10.30 6.52
C ASN A 58 -0.19 8.86 6.34
N GLY A 59 0.38 8.12 5.39
CA GLY A 59 0.06 6.72 5.12
C GLY A 59 -1.17 6.49 4.24
N GLN A 60 -1.63 7.51 3.52
CA GLN A 60 -2.73 7.39 2.54
C GLN A 60 -2.24 6.91 1.17
N GLY A 61 -0.95 7.09 0.89
CA GLY A 61 -0.29 6.59 -0.32
C GLY A 61 1.07 5.99 -0.01
N ILE A 62 1.58 5.23 -0.96
CA ILE A 62 2.90 4.59 -0.90
C ILE A 62 3.62 4.96 -2.19
N HIS A 63 4.85 5.46 -2.06
CA HIS A 63 5.68 5.90 -3.18
C HIS A 63 6.96 5.07 -3.26
N TRP A 64 7.29 4.56 -4.43
CA TRP A 64 8.57 3.94 -4.75
C TRP A 64 9.42 4.88 -5.62
N PRO A 65 10.43 5.58 -5.06
CA PRO A 65 11.16 6.62 -5.79
C PRO A 65 11.93 6.09 -6.99
N GLN A 66 12.53 4.90 -6.87
CA GLN A 66 13.33 4.30 -7.95
C GLN A 66 12.47 3.85 -9.14
N LEU A 67 11.20 3.55 -8.89
CA LEU A 67 10.25 3.06 -9.89
C LEU A 67 9.33 4.15 -10.43
N ASP A 68 9.33 5.34 -9.80
CA ASP A 68 8.38 6.42 -10.05
C ASP A 68 6.94 5.89 -10.03
N GLU A 69 6.61 5.15 -8.97
CA GLU A 69 5.32 4.48 -8.79
C GLU A 69 4.65 4.93 -7.48
N ASP A 70 3.36 5.25 -7.57
CA ASP A 70 2.53 5.68 -6.46
C ASP A 70 1.28 4.81 -6.34
N ILE A 71 1.05 4.22 -5.16
CA ILE A 71 -0.13 3.40 -4.89
C ILE A 71 -0.96 4.03 -3.77
N SER A 72 -2.25 4.25 -4.04
CA SER A 72 -3.21 4.72 -3.04
C SER A 72 -3.72 3.59 -2.16
N VAL A 73 -3.69 3.78 -0.84
CA VAL A 73 -4.23 2.80 0.12
C VAL A 73 -5.74 2.65 -0.01
N LEU A 74 -6.47 3.74 -0.31
CA LEU A 74 -7.90 3.67 -0.61
C LEU A 74 -8.18 2.92 -1.92
N GLY A 75 -7.31 3.11 -2.93
CA GLY A 75 -7.39 2.38 -4.19
C GLY A 75 -7.31 0.86 -3.98
N LEU A 76 -6.43 0.40 -3.09
CA LEU A 76 -6.28 -1.01 -2.74
C LEU A 76 -7.50 -1.63 -2.05
N LEU A 77 -8.36 -0.82 -1.40
CA LEU A 77 -9.60 -1.30 -0.77
C LEU A 77 -10.81 -1.27 -1.71
N SER A 78 -10.67 -0.63 -2.88
CA SER A 78 -11.76 -0.40 -3.82
C SER A 78 -11.71 -1.35 -5.02
N THR A 79 -10.84 -2.37 -4.99
CA THR A 79 -10.61 -3.34 -6.07
C THR A 79 -11.65 -4.43 -6.12
#